data_AF-A0A7C2BC28-F1
#
_entry.id   AF-A0A7C2BC28-F1
#
_cell.length_a   1.000
_cell.length_b   1.000
_cell.length_c   1.000
_cell.angle_alpha   90.00
_cell.angle_beta   90.00
_cell.angle_gamma   90.00
#
_symmetry.space_group_name_H-M   'P 1'
#
loop_
_entity.id
_entity.type
_entity.pdbx_description
1 polymer ?
#
loop_
_entity_poly.entity_id
_entity_poly.type
_entity_poly.pdbx_seq_one_letter_code
_entity_poly.pdbx_strand_id
1 'polypeptide(L)' 'MMVTDDLVRWNSHWRLTDHTVLCRACKAGQSEAEREATFVHLPTCGYAREAAHPWDELDASCGMQTAH' A
#
# COMPACT_ATOMS: atom_id res chain seq x y z
N MET A 1 -0.54 -17.19 -12.79
CA MET A 1 -0.87 -17.30 -11.36
C MET A 1 0.29 -16.70 -10.58
N MET A 2 0.23 -15.43 -10.18
CA MET A 2 1.27 -14.81 -9.31
C MET A 2 0.72 -13.78 -8.30
N VAL A 3 -0.60 -13.63 -8.18
CA VAL A 3 -1.26 -12.68 -7.24
C VAL A 3 -0.74 -12.76 -5.79
N THR A 4 -0.23 -13.93 -5.38
CA THR A 4 0.38 -14.13 -4.07
C THR A 4 1.80 -13.57 -3.93
N ASP A 5 2.61 -13.51 -4.98
CA ASP A 5 3.98 -12.97 -4.92
C ASP A 5 3.95 -11.45 -4.75
N ASP A 6 3.13 -10.77 -5.56
CA ASP A 6 2.93 -9.33 -5.47
C ASP A 6 2.37 -8.93 -4.11
N LEU A 7 1.40 -9.69 -3.58
CA LEU A 7 0.87 -9.45 -2.23
C LEU A 7 1.92 -9.66 -1.13
N VAL A 8 2.84 -10.62 -1.30
CA VAL A 8 3.95 -10.85 -0.34
C VAL A 8 4.96 -9.71 -0.40
N ARG A 9 5.30 -9.21 -1.59
CA ARG A 9 6.17 -8.04 -1.77
C ARG A 9 5.50 -6.79 -1.17
N TRP A 10 4.21 -6.60 -1.44
CA TRP A 10 3.41 -5.54 -0.85
C TRP A 10 3.41 -5.63 0.68
N ASN A 11 3.15 -6.82 1.26
CA ASN A 11 3.11 -7.02 2.70
C ASN A 11 4.47 -6.80 3.38
N SER A 12 5.57 -6.90 2.63
CA SER A 12 6.91 -6.61 3.13
C SER A 12 7.12 -5.13 3.41
N HIS A 13 6.48 -4.25 2.63
CA HIS A 13 6.59 -2.79 2.76
C HIS A 13 5.43 -2.19 3.56
N TRP A 14 4.24 -2.79 3.42
CA TRP A 14 2.98 -2.25 3.88
C TRP A 14 2.27 -3.21 4.83
N ARG A 15 1.39 -2.66 5.66
CA ARG A 15 0.54 -3.42 6.56
C ARG A 15 -0.87 -2.87 6.47
N LEU A 16 -1.82 -3.68 6.00
CA LEU A 16 -3.23 -3.36 6.08
C LEU A 16 -3.75 -3.69 7.49
N THR A 17 -4.47 -2.78 8.13
CA THR A 17 -5.14 -3.00 9.41
C THR A 17 -6.39 -2.13 9.43
N ASP A 18 -7.57 -2.73 9.60
CA ASP A 18 -8.85 -2.02 9.72
C ASP A 18 -9.01 -0.90 8.67
N HIS A 19 -8.97 -1.26 7.38
CA HIS A 19 -9.05 -0.32 6.25
C HIS A 19 -8.00 0.80 6.26
N THR A 20 -6.88 0.61 6.95
CA THR A 20 -5.79 1.56 7.01
C THR A 20 -4.52 0.86 6.56
N VAL A 21 -3.84 1.40 5.54
CA VAL A 21 -2.51 0.95 5.14
C VAL A 21 -1.47 1.72 5.94
N LEU A 22 -0.60 0.97 6.59
CA LEU A 22 0.53 1.49 7.35
C LEU A 22 1.84 1.12 6.65
N CYS A 23 2.73 2.09 6.50
CA CYS A 23 4.10 1.81 6.12
C CYS A 23 4.80 1.07 7.26
N ARG A 24 5.43 -0.09 6.98
CA ARG A 24 6.16 -0.83 8.02
C ARG A 24 7.42 -0.10 8.48
N ALA A 25 8.05 0.67 7.59
CA ALA A 25 9.29 1.39 7.85
C ALA A 25 9.05 2.65 8.70
N CYS A 26 8.14 3.54 8.28
CA CYS A 26 7.91 4.79 8.98
C CYS A 26 6.66 4.82 9.87
N LYS A 27 5.84 3.77 9.86
CA LYS A 27 4.56 3.70 10.59
C LYS A 27 3.52 4.76 10.20
N ALA A 28 3.78 5.55 9.15
CA ALA A 28 2.76 6.42 8.57
C ALA A 28 1.57 5.57 8.13
N GLY A 29 0.36 6.06 8.36
CA GLY A 29 -0.88 5.40 8.01
C GLY A 29 -1.69 6.24 7.03
N GLN A 30 -2.41 5.56 6.14
CA GLN A 30 -3.39 6.17 5.25
C GLN A 30 -4.64 5.31 5.28
N SER A 31 -5.79 5.95 5.48
CA SER A 31 -7.10 5.29 5.47
C SER A 31 -7.52 4.96 4.03
N GLU A 32 -8.36 3.94 3.85
CA GLU A 32 -8.92 3.58 2.53
C GLU A 32 -9.76 4.73 1.95
N ALA A 33 -10.43 5.51 2.81
CA ALA A 33 -11.15 6.72 2.43
C ALA A 33 -10.24 7.79 1.79
N GLU A 34 -8.93 7.73 2.05
CA GLU A 34 -7.92 8.66 1.54
C GLU A 34 -7.08 8.01 0.43
N ARG A 35 -7.50 6.86 -0.12
CA ARG A 35 -6.75 6.14 -1.16
C ARG A 35 -6.49 6.97 -2.42
N GLU A 36 -7.34 7.97 -2.67
CA GLU A 36 -7.20 8.90 -3.80
C GLU A 36 -6.14 9.98 -3.53
N ALA A 37 -5.74 10.16 -2.28
CA ALA A 37 -4.68 11.09 -1.89
C ALA A 37 -3.31 10.40 -1.99
N THR A 38 -2.27 11.19 -2.27
CA THR A 38 -0.89 10.71 -2.23
C THR A 38 -0.52 10.25 -0.83
N PHE A 39 0.01 9.03 -0.69
CA PHE A 39 0.47 8.54 0.60
C PHE A 39 1.65 9.40 1.09
N VAL A 40 1.52 9.95 2.29
CA VAL A 40 2.54 10.81 2.89
C VAL A 40 3.39 9.99 3.86
N HIS A 41 4.64 9.73 3.48
CA HIS A 41 5.62 9.13 4.37
C HIS A 41 6.18 10.15 5.36
N LEU A 42 6.68 9.66 6.50
CA LEU A 42 7.53 10.48 7.37
C LEU A 42 8.88 10.76 6.68
N PRO A 43 9.52 11.91 6.96
CA PRO A 43 10.79 12.29 6.33
C PRO A 43 11.96 11.34 6.63
N THR A 44 11.81 10.48 7.63
CA THR A 44 12.79 9.44 8.00
C THR A 44 12.61 8.14 7.21
N CYS A 45 11.61 8.04 6.33
CA CYS A 45 11.33 6.82 5.59
C CYS A 45 12.26 6.66 4.38
N GLY A 46 13.05 5.58 4.36
CA GLY A 46 13.88 5.22 3.21
C GLY A 46 13.06 4.86 1.95
N TYR A 47 11.81 4.44 2.12
CA TYR A 47 10.93 4.01 1.03
C TYR A 47 10.04 5.12 0.46
N ALA A 48 10.16 6.36 0.95
CA ALA A 48 9.34 7.48 0.49
C ALA A 48 9.48 7.77 -1.02
N ARG A 49 10.60 7.36 -1.63
CA ARG A 49 10.88 7.55 -3.06
C ARG A 49 10.41 6.39 -3.93
N GLU A 50 10.20 5.22 -3.35
CA GLU A 50 9.92 3.98 -4.09
C GLU A 50 8.46 3.55 -3.99
N ALA A 51 7.82 3.78 -2.85
CA ALA A 51 6.50 3.22 -2.56
C ALA A 51 5.51 4.36 -2.23
N ALA A 52 4.93 5.01 -3.24
CA ALA A 52 4.07 6.18 -3.05
C ALA A 52 2.56 5.86 -3.03
N HIS A 53 2.16 4.70 -3.56
CA HIS A 53 0.75 4.38 -3.80
C HIS A 53 0.41 2.97 -3.28
N PRO A 54 0.37 2.77 -1.96
CA PRO A 54 0.11 1.47 -1.36
C PRO A 54 -1.19 0.83 -1.83
N TRP A 55 -2.25 1.63 -2.01
CA TRP A 55 -3.56 1.12 -2.42
C TRP A 55 -3.58 0.65 -3.87
N ASP A 56 -2.85 1.34 -4.76
CA ASP A 56 -2.74 0.98 -6.18
C ASP A 56 -1.96 -0.33 -6.33
N GLU A 57 -0.84 -0.47 -5.61
CA GLU A 57 -0.07 -1.71 -5.56
C GLU A 57 -0.89 -2.87 -4.97
N LEU A 58 -1.72 -2.61 -3.95
CA LEU A 58 -2.58 -3.60 -3.33
C LEU A 58 -3.71 -4.05 -4.29
N ASP A 59 -4.31 -3.10 -5.01
CA ASP A 59 -5.37 -3.35 -5.99
C ASP A 59 -4.85 -4.22 -7.14
N ALA A 60 -3.68 -3.87 -7.68
CA ALA A 60 -2.97 -4.67 -8.68
C ALA A 60 -2.64 -6.08 -8.18
N SER A 61 -2.22 -6.21 -6.91
CA SER A 61 -1.90 -7.50 -6.28
C SER A 61 -3.15 -8.36 -6.01
N CYS A 62 -4.26 -7.74 -5.65
CA CYS A 62 -5.52 -8.43 -5.33
C CYS A 62 -6.25 -8.86 -6.61
N GLY A 63 -5.96 -8.24 -7.75
CA GLY A 63 -6.60 -8.57 -9.03
C GLY A 63 -8.10 -8.30 -9.02
N MET A 64 -8.57 -7.39 -8.16
CA MET A 64 -9.96 -6.96 -8.15
C MET A 64 -10.20 -6.07 -9.35
N GLN A 65 -10.41 -6.69 -10.51
CA GLN A 65 -11.19 -6.11 -11.58
C GLN A 65 -12.52 -5.67 -10.95
N THR A 66 -12.62 -4.40 -10.53
CA THR A 66 -13.92 -3.78 -10.35
C THR A 66 -14.50 -3.67 -11.75
N ALA A 67 -15.17 -4.75 -12.18
CA ALA A 67 -15.97 -4.78 -13.38
C ALA A 67 -17.00 -3.64 -13.26
N HIS A 68 -16.94 -2.73 -14.21
CA HIS A 68 -17.92 -1.67 -14.40
C HIS A 68 -18.68 -1.90 -15.70
#